data_AF-A0A238V9V3-F1
#
_entry.id   AF-A0A238V9V3-F1
#
_cell.length_a   1.000
_cell.length_b   1.000
_cell.length_c   1.000
_cell.angle_alpha   90.00
_cell.angle_beta   90.00
_cell.angle_gamma   90.00
#
_symmetry.space_group_name_H-M   'P 1'
#
loop_
_entity.id
_entity.type
_entity.pdbx_description
1 polymer ?
#
loop_
_entity_poly.entity_id
_entity_poly.type
_entity_poly.pdbx_seq_one_letter_code
_entity_poly.pdbx_strand_id
1 'polypeptide(L)'
;MTTRYRVYYENAVGRAVDDPLGFARLTYQPGTRDAEAMAALLGHVTRLLAKRGDGCLLVDQRLMSPFTPTEQIFVIQQWLPRAVAEGSYRFGAVVLAENAFARLATRSVTTAVRDMPMLYQYFEQEVDAVAWLLQQKQKAQLGRTK
;
A
#
# COMPACT_ATOMS: atom_id res chain seq x y z
N MET A 1 24.63 1.36 -0.22
CA MET A 1 24.31 -0.06 0.13
C MET A 1 23.03 -0.43 -0.60
N THR A 2 23.08 -1.36 -1.55
CA THR A 2 21.89 -1.76 -2.34
C THR A 2 21.13 -2.83 -1.57
N THR A 3 20.13 -2.41 -0.81
CA THR A 3 19.20 -3.30 -0.11
C THR A 3 18.50 -4.18 -1.14
N ARG A 4 18.75 -5.51 -1.15
CA ARG A 4 18.10 -6.43 -2.08
C ARG A 4 16.66 -6.66 -1.65
N TYR A 5 15.73 -6.08 -2.39
CA TYR A 5 14.31 -6.39 -2.32
C TYR A 5 14.05 -7.84 -2.73
N ARG A 6 13.24 -8.58 -1.96
CA ARG A 6 12.69 -9.85 -2.42
C ARG A 6 11.34 -9.58 -3.08
N VAL A 7 11.30 -9.66 -4.41
CA VAL A 7 10.04 -9.58 -5.16
C VAL A 7 9.17 -10.77 -4.74
N TYR A 8 7.99 -10.47 -4.20
CA TYR A 8 6.99 -11.47 -3.81
C TYR A 8 6.06 -11.79 -4.98
N TYR A 9 5.69 -10.75 -5.75
CA TYR A 9 4.88 -10.86 -6.95
C TYR A 9 5.08 -9.62 -7.83
N GLU A 10 4.99 -9.77 -9.15
CA GLU A 10 5.07 -8.68 -10.10
C GLU A 10 4.22 -9.00 -11.34
N ASN A 11 3.56 -7.97 -11.87
CA ASN A 11 2.89 -8.00 -13.16
C ASN A 11 2.93 -6.61 -13.80
N ALA A 12 2.21 -6.42 -14.91
CA ALA A 12 2.19 -5.15 -15.64
C ALA A 12 1.65 -3.95 -14.84
N VAL A 13 0.91 -4.16 -13.74
CA VAL A 13 0.37 -3.09 -12.90
C VAL A 13 1.39 -2.60 -11.88
N GLY A 14 2.30 -3.47 -11.44
CA GLY A 14 3.20 -3.17 -10.35
C GLY A 14 3.81 -4.40 -9.70
N ARG A 15 4.45 -4.16 -8.56
CA ARG A 15 5.13 -5.18 -7.77
C ARG A 15 4.76 -5.12 -6.30
N ALA A 16 4.63 -6.30 -5.70
CA ALA A 16 4.60 -6.52 -4.27
C ALA A 16 5.98 -7.02 -3.83
N VAL A 17 6.58 -6.35 -2.85
CA VAL A 17 7.93 -6.62 -2.37
C VAL A 17 7.88 -6.86 -0.86
N ASP A 18 8.58 -7.92 -0.44
CA ASP A 18 8.88 -8.18 0.96
C ASP A 18 10.12 -7.35 1.33
N ASP A 19 9.90 -6.18 1.94
CA ASP A 19 10.97 -5.22 2.22
C ASP A 19 11.79 -5.71 3.43
N PRO A 20 13.12 -5.81 3.32
CA PRO A 20 13.96 -6.28 4.42
C PRO A 20 13.99 -5.34 5.63
N LEU A 21 13.54 -4.08 5.49
CA LEU A 21 13.30 -3.20 6.63
C LEU A 21 12.07 -3.61 7.46
N GLY A 22 11.30 -4.56 6.95
CA GLY A 22 10.26 -5.25 7.69
C GLY A 22 8.89 -4.62 7.54
N PHE A 23 8.49 -4.34 6.29
CA PHE A 23 7.12 -4.00 5.89
C PHE A 23 6.86 -4.56 4.48
N ALA A 24 5.60 -4.61 4.05
CA ALA A 24 5.27 -4.88 2.66
C ALA A 24 5.41 -3.60 1.83
N ARG A 25 5.79 -3.73 0.56
CA ARG A 25 5.86 -2.62 -0.39
C ARG A 25 5.05 -2.93 -1.63
N LEU A 26 4.16 -2.01 -2.00
CA LEU A 26 3.45 -1.97 -3.26
C LEU A 26 4.03 -0.83 -4.10
N THR A 27 4.59 -1.12 -5.26
CA THR A 27 5.02 -0.09 -6.22
C THR A 27 4.19 -0.22 -7.49
N TYR A 28 3.48 0.84 -7.86
CA TYR A 28 2.76 0.89 -9.13
C TYR A 28 3.71 1.19 -10.30
N GLN A 29 3.49 0.53 -11.43
CA GLN A 29 4.10 0.86 -12.71
C GLN A 29 3.24 1.90 -13.46
N PRO A 30 3.83 2.67 -14.39
CA PRO A 30 3.07 3.57 -15.24
C PRO A 30 2.21 2.81 -16.26
N GLY A 31 1.12 3.43 -16.68
CA GLY A 31 0.27 2.92 -17.76
C GLY A 31 -1.12 2.49 -17.31
N THR A 32 -1.89 2.02 -18.28
CA THR A 32 -3.24 1.48 -18.06
C THR A 32 -3.16 0.17 -17.31
N ARG A 33 -4.05 -0.02 -16.35
CA ARG A 33 -4.14 -1.28 -15.60
C ARG A 33 -5.31 -2.07 -16.11
N ASP A 34 -5.04 -3.32 -16.42
CA ASP A 34 -6.08 -4.32 -16.58
C ASP A 34 -6.69 -4.66 -15.21
N ALA A 35 -8.01 -4.90 -15.18
CA ALA A 35 -8.74 -5.12 -13.93
C ALA A 35 -8.32 -6.43 -13.25
N GLU A 36 -8.08 -7.50 -14.01
CA GLU A 36 -7.63 -8.78 -13.48
C GLU A 36 -6.20 -8.68 -12.95
N ALA A 37 -5.31 -8.03 -13.71
CA ALA A 37 -3.94 -7.78 -13.28
C ALA A 37 -3.88 -6.93 -12.00
N MET A 38 -4.73 -5.91 -11.88
CA MET A 38 -4.82 -5.08 -10.68
C MET A 38 -5.34 -5.88 -9.48
N ALA A 39 -6.41 -6.65 -9.66
CA ALA A 39 -6.96 -7.51 -8.61
C ALA A 39 -5.94 -8.56 -8.15
N ALA A 40 -5.19 -9.16 -9.08
CA ALA A 40 -4.13 -10.12 -8.77
C ALA A 40 -3.01 -9.47 -7.94
N LEU A 41 -2.49 -8.31 -8.35
CA LEU A 41 -1.45 -7.59 -7.62
C LEU A 41 -1.90 -7.25 -6.20
N LEU A 42 -3.08 -6.66 -6.05
CA LEU A 42 -3.62 -6.27 -4.75
C LEU A 42 -3.93 -7.47 -3.86
N GLY A 43 -4.40 -8.58 -4.43
CA GLY A 43 -4.54 -9.85 -3.72
C GLY A 43 -3.21 -10.43 -3.22
N HIS A 44 -2.14 -10.32 -4.01
CA HIS A 44 -0.79 -10.70 -3.56
C HIS A 44 -0.26 -9.78 -2.46
N VAL A 45 -0.55 -8.48 -2.50
CA VAL A 45 -0.23 -7.56 -1.40
C VAL A 45 -0.95 -7.97 -0.12
N THR A 46 -2.24 -8.31 -0.18
CA THR A 46 -2.99 -8.79 0.99
C THR A 46 -2.39 -10.07 1.58
N ARG A 47 -2.03 -11.05 0.74
CA ARG A 47 -1.35 -12.27 1.19
C ARG A 47 0.00 -12.00 1.83
N LEU A 48 0.78 -11.07 1.26
CA LEU A 48 2.07 -10.68 1.82
C LEU A 48 1.89 -10.02 3.19
N LEU A 49 0.93 -9.10 3.32
CA LEU A 49 0.60 -8.48 4.61
C LEU A 49 0.19 -9.52 5.66
N ALA A 50 -0.68 -10.46 5.29
CA ALA A 50 -1.10 -11.56 6.16
C ALA A 50 0.10 -12.42 6.63
N LYS A 51 0.98 -12.79 5.70
CA LYS A 51 2.19 -13.57 5.99
C LYS A 51 3.12 -12.83 6.97
N ARG A 52 3.20 -11.51 6.88
CA ARG A 52 4.07 -10.68 7.73
C ARG A 52 3.46 -10.38 9.09
N GLY A 53 2.15 -10.15 9.17
CA GLY A 53 1.42 -9.87 10.42
C GLY A 53 1.77 -8.54 11.09
N ASP A 54 2.62 -7.71 10.48
CA ASP A 54 2.99 -6.37 10.99
C ASP A 54 2.01 -5.27 10.58
N GLY A 55 1.15 -5.53 9.59
CA GLY A 55 0.13 -4.60 9.10
C GLY A 55 0.68 -3.34 8.44
N CYS A 56 1.95 -3.33 8.03
CA CYS A 56 2.64 -2.15 7.50
C CYS A 56 2.79 -2.26 5.97
N LEU A 57 2.30 -1.26 5.23
CA LEU A 57 2.44 -1.17 3.77
C LEU A 57 3.01 0.19 3.37
N LEU A 58 4.09 0.17 2.60
CA LEU A 58 4.51 1.32 1.79
C LEU A 58 3.85 1.22 0.41
N VAL A 59 3.17 2.28 -0.01
CA VAL A 59 2.53 2.38 -1.33
C VAL A 59 3.25 3.46 -2.13
N ASP A 60 4.02 3.06 -3.14
CA ASP A 60 4.72 3.96 -4.03
C ASP A 60 3.87 4.20 -5.29
N GLN A 61 3.35 5.43 -5.39
CA GLN A 61 2.46 5.86 -6.46
C GLN A 61 3.13 6.83 -7.44
N ARG A 62 4.44 7.09 -7.34
CA ARG A 62 5.12 8.16 -8.10
C ARG A 62 4.77 8.14 -9.59
N LEU A 63 4.85 6.95 -10.20
CA LEU A 63 4.57 6.73 -11.63
C LEU A 63 3.13 6.28 -11.92
N MET A 64 2.26 6.26 -10.92
CA MET A 64 0.92 5.70 -11.03
C MET A 64 0.01 6.58 -11.90
N SER A 65 -0.64 5.98 -12.90
CA SER A 65 -1.75 6.61 -13.62
C SER A 65 -2.99 6.73 -12.71
N PRO A 66 -3.85 7.76 -12.86
CA PRO A 66 -5.00 7.97 -11.97
C PRO A 66 -5.92 6.75 -11.92
N PHE A 67 -6.54 6.48 -10.77
CA PHE A 67 -7.56 5.44 -10.70
C PHE A 67 -8.79 5.84 -11.52
N THR A 68 -9.28 4.93 -12.36
CA THR A 68 -10.61 5.03 -12.96
C THR A 68 -11.70 4.89 -11.88
N PRO A 69 -12.94 5.32 -12.13
CA PRO A 69 -14.04 5.15 -11.18
C PRO A 69 -14.25 3.68 -10.76
N THR A 70 -14.16 2.74 -11.71
CA THR A 70 -14.29 1.30 -11.44
C THR A 70 -13.17 0.78 -10.56
N GLU A 71 -11.94 1.22 -10.79
CA GLU A 71 -10.80 0.88 -9.93
C GLU A 71 -10.96 1.44 -8.51
N GLN A 72 -11.44 2.69 -8.37
CA GLN A 72 -11.71 3.27 -7.05
C GLN A 72 -12.75 2.45 -6.29
N ILE A 73 -13.85 2.07 -6.94
CA ILE A 73 -14.89 1.23 -6.34
C ILE A 73 -14.31 -0.11 -5.90
N PHE A 74 -13.52 -0.77 -6.75
CA PHE A 74 -12.86 -2.03 -6.40
C PHE A 74 -11.95 -1.89 -5.17
N VAL A 75 -11.10 -0.85 -5.15
CA VAL A 75 -10.19 -0.57 -4.03
C VAL A 75 -10.96 -0.33 -2.73
N ILE A 76 -12.00 0.50 -2.77
CA ILE A 76 -12.79 0.91 -1.60
C ILE A 76 -13.64 -0.24 -1.06
N GLN A 77 -14.38 -0.92 -1.93
CA GLN A 77 -15.43 -1.85 -1.54
C GLN A 77 -14.94 -3.30 -1.42
N GLN A 78 -13.87 -3.66 -2.12
CA GLN A 78 -13.41 -5.04 -2.19
C GLN A 78 -12.03 -5.21 -1.58
N TRP A 79 -11.01 -4.50 -2.08
CA TRP A 79 -9.65 -4.76 -1.67
C TRP A 79 -9.33 -4.26 -0.25
N LEU A 80 -9.60 -2.99 0.07
CA LEU A 80 -9.26 -2.42 1.37
C LEU A 80 -9.91 -3.15 2.56
N PRO A 81 -11.22 -3.49 2.54
CA PRO A 81 -11.84 -4.26 3.60
C PRO A 81 -11.14 -5.62 3.83
N ARG A 82 -10.78 -6.30 2.74
CA ARG A 82 -10.07 -7.59 2.80
C ARG A 82 -8.62 -7.42 3.26
N ALA A 83 -7.93 -6.37 2.82
CA ALA A 83 -6.57 -6.08 3.26
C ALA A 83 -6.52 -5.83 4.79
N VAL A 84 -7.52 -5.14 5.33
CA VAL A 84 -7.67 -4.94 6.79
C VAL A 84 -7.96 -6.27 7.49
N ALA A 85 -8.99 -6.99 7.05
CA ALA A 85 -9.49 -8.17 7.75
C ALA A 85 -8.56 -9.40 7.62
N GLU A 86 -8.10 -9.69 6.40
CA GLU A 86 -7.27 -10.86 6.09
C GLU A 86 -5.78 -10.53 6.22
N GLY A 87 -5.38 -9.33 5.81
CA GLY A 87 -3.98 -8.88 5.79
C GLY A 87 -3.50 -8.20 7.07
N SER A 88 -4.40 -7.94 8.04
CA SER A 88 -4.10 -7.10 9.22
C SER A 88 -3.58 -5.71 8.85
N TYR A 89 -3.96 -5.17 7.69
CA TYR A 89 -3.46 -3.90 7.21
C TYR A 89 -3.89 -2.74 8.13
N ARG A 90 -2.91 -2.00 8.67
CA ARG A 90 -3.11 -0.97 9.69
C ARG A 90 -2.40 0.34 9.43
N PHE A 91 -1.23 0.30 8.81
CA PHE A 91 -0.39 1.49 8.61
C PHE A 91 0.02 1.60 7.14
N GLY A 92 -0.54 2.58 6.44
CA GLY A 92 -0.24 2.87 5.04
C GLY A 92 0.57 4.14 4.87
N ALA A 93 1.83 4.03 4.47
CA ALA A 93 2.61 5.19 4.03
C ALA A 93 2.59 5.30 2.51
N VAL A 94 2.03 6.40 2.01
CA VAL A 94 1.81 6.60 0.59
C VAL A 94 2.79 7.64 0.06
N VAL A 95 3.72 7.22 -0.80
CA VAL A 95 4.55 8.15 -1.57
C VAL A 95 3.71 8.67 -2.72
N LEU A 96 3.51 9.99 -2.74
CA LEU A 96 2.56 10.64 -3.64
C LEU A 96 2.90 10.43 -5.11
N ALA A 97 1.85 10.30 -5.92
CA ALA A 97 2.00 10.30 -7.37
C ALA A 97 2.50 11.66 -7.89
N GLU A 98 3.32 11.63 -8.93
CA GLU A 98 3.74 12.84 -9.65
C GLU A 98 2.57 13.45 -10.41
N ASN A 99 1.67 12.61 -10.92
CA ASN A 99 0.44 13.03 -11.57
C ASN A 99 -0.59 13.59 -10.57
N ALA A 100 -0.99 14.85 -10.75
CA ALA A 100 -1.95 15.54 -9.88
C ALA A 100 -3.34 14.85 -9.84
N PHE A 101 -3.81 14.31 -10.96
CA PHE A 101 -5.07 13.57 -11.01
C PHE A 101 -4.98 12.25 -10.27
N ALA A 102 -3.82 11.59 -10.29
CA ALA A 102 -3.61 10.38 -9.52
C ALA A 102 -3.61 10.67 -8.01
N ARG A 103 -2.98 11.77 -7.58
CA ARG A 103 -3.07 12.24 -6.19
C ARG A 103 -4.52 12.50 -5.77
N LEU A 104 -5.30 13.17 -6.61
CA LEU A 104 -6.71 13.47 -6.31
C LEU A 104 -7.52 12.17 -6.18
N ALA A 105 -7.40 11.26 -7.13
CA ALA A 105 -8.10 9.97 -7.12
C ALA A 105 -7.76 9.13 -5.87
N THR A 106 -6.48 9.07 -5.49
CA THR A 106 -6.06 8.39 -4.26
C THR A 106 -6.65 9.05 -3.01
N ARG A 107 -6.67 10.39 -2.96
CA ARG A 107 -7.28 11.12 -1.83
C ARG A 107 -8.77 10.80 -1.70
N SER A 108 -9.51 10.76 -2.81
CA SER A 108 -10.92 10.36 -2.84
C SER A 108 -11.13 8.98 -2.22
N VAL A 109 -10.28 7.99 -2.57
CA VAL A 109 -10.31 6.66 -1.94
C VAL A 109 -10.08 6.77 -0.43
N THR A 110 -9.03 7.44 0.03
CA THR A 110 -8.74 7.53 1.48
C THR A 110 -9.81 8.27 2.26
N THR A 111 -10.46 9.27 1.67
CA THR A 111 -11.60 9.96 2.29
C THR A 111 -12.80 9.03 2.41
N ALA A 112 -13.08 8.21 1.40
CA ALA A 112 -14.18 7.25 1.42
C ALA A 112 -14.00 6.13 2.46
N VAL A 113 -12.74 5.79 2.81
CA VAL A 113 -12.43 4.75 3.79
C VAL A 113 -11.96 5.28 5.15
N ARG A 114 -12.20 6.57 5.44
CA ARG A 114 -11.70 7.24 6.66
C ARG A 114 -12.12 6.58 7.97
N ASP A 115 -13.26 5.87 7.96
CA ASP A 115 -13.82 5.20 9.14
C ASP A 115 -13.28 3.77 9.32
N MET A 116 -12.41 3.29 8.41
CA MET A 116 -11.71 2.01 8.58
C MET A 116 -10.63 2.11 9.66
N PRO A 117 -10.32 1.02 10.39
CA PRO A 117 -9.38 1.01 11.52
C PRO A 117 -7.91 0.98 11.05
N MET A 118 -7.52 1.96 10.24
CA MET A 118 -6.21 2.06 9.61
C MET A 118 -5.76 3.52 9.52
N LEU A 119 -4.46 3.74 9.67
CA LEU A 119 -3.85 5.06 9.60
C LEU A 119 -3.08 5.19 8.29
N TYR A 120 -3.36 6.29 7.58
CA TYR A 120 -2.67 6.65 6.36
C TYR A 120 -1.93 7.96 6.52
N GLN A 121 -0.72 8.01 5.97
CA GLN A 121 0.02 9.27 5.82
C GLN A 121 0.65 9.37 4.44
N TYR A 122 0.62 10.57 3.89
CA TYR A 122 1.18 10.91 2.58
C TYR A 122 2.56 11.54 2.73
N PHE A 123 3.45 11.21 1.80
CA PHE A 123 4.82 11.68 1.78
C PHE A 123 5.23 12.06 0.36
N GLU A 124 6.07 13.07 0.23
CA GLU A 124 6.73 13.39 -1.05
C GLU A 124 7.93 12.49 -1.27
N GLN A 125 8.69 12.20 -0.21
CA GLN A 125 9.91 11.41 -0.28
C GLN A 125 9.72 10.03 0.35
N GLU A 126 10.28 9.02 -0.32
CA GLU A 126 10.24 7.63 0.13
C GLU A 126 10.92 7.44 1.50
N VAL A 127 12.01 8.15 1.75
CA VAL A 127 12.75 8.05 3.02
C VAL A 127 11.88 8.43 4.23
N ASP A 128 11.04 9.45 4.09
CA ASP A 128 10.14 9.90 5.16
C ASP A 128 9.00 8.90 5.39
N ALA A 129 8.47 8.33 4.30
CA ALA A 129 7.47 7.27 4.35
C ALA A 129 7.98 6.03 5.10
N VAL A 130 9.22 5.61 4.79
CA VAL A 130 9.88 4.50 5.47
C VAL A 130 10.09 4.80 6.95
N ALA A 131 10.64 5.97 7.27
CA ALA A 131 10.90 6.36 8.66
C ALA A 131 9.60 6.36 9.50
N TRP A 132 8.51 6.86 8.93
CA TRP A 132 7.21 6.84 9.58
C TRP A 132 6.68 5.43 9.81
N LEU A 133 6.75 4.53 8.81
CA LEU A 133 6.28 3.15 8.97
C LEU A 133 7.02 2.41 10.07
N LEU A 134 8.35 2.56 10.12
CA LEU A 134 9.17 1.94 11.17
C LEU A 134 8.78 2.46 12.56
N GLN A 135 8.47 3.76 12.68
CA GLN A 135 7.96 4.32 13.92
C GLN A 135 6.61 3.72 14.32
N GLN A 136 5.65 3.58 13.39
CA GLN A 136 4.35 2.98 13.70
C GLN A 136 4.47 1.52 14.12
N LYS A 137 5.31 0.76 13.42
CA LYS A 137 5.60 -0.63 13.77
C LYS A 137 6.17 -0.77 15.19
N GLN A 138 7.13 0.07 15.56
CA GLN A 138 7.72 0.06 16.90
C GLN A 138 6.68 0.38 17.98
N LYS A 139 5.83 1.40 17.76
CA LYS A 139 4.72 1.75 18.67
C LYS A 139 3.74 0.59 18.84
N ALA A 140 3.37 -0.08 17.74
CA ALA A 140 2.46 -1.20 17.75
C ALA A 140 3.03 -2.42 18.50
N GLN A 141 4.35 -2.66 18.43
CA GLN A 141 5.02 -3.72 19.18
C GLN A 141 5.06 -3.42 20.69
N LEU A 142 5.40 -2.18 21.07
CA LEU A 142 5.43 -1.76 22.47
C LEU A 142 4.05 -1.84 23.13
N GLY A 143 2.98 -1.49 22.41
CA GLY A 143 1.60 -1.57 22.90
C GLY A 143 1.07 -3.00 23.10
N ARG A 144 1.73 -4.03 22.56
CA ARG A 144 1.36 -5.45 22.73
C ARG A 144 2.06 -6.13 23.92
N THR A 145 3.02 -5.45 24.56
CA THR A 145 3.87 -6.04 25.62
C THR A 145 3.44 -5.65 27.04
N LYS A 146 2.22 -5.14 27.19
CA LYS A 146 1.55 -4.84 28.47
C LYS A 146 0.28 -5.64 28.56
#